data_AF-A0A2R6GYR9-F1
#
_entry.id   AF-A0A2R6GYR9-F1
#
_cell.length_a   1.000
_cell.length_b   1.000
_cell.length_c   1.000
_cell.angle_alpha   90.00
_cell.angle_beta   90.00
_cell.angle_gamma   90.00
#
_symmetry.space_group_name_H-M   'P 1'
#
loop_
_entity.id
_entity.type
_entity.pdbx_description
1 polymer ?
#
loop_
_entity_poly.entity_id
_entity_poly.type
_entity_poly.pdbx_seq_one_letter_code
_entity_poly.pdbx_strand_id
1 'polypeptide(L)' 'MDDVETVIPVSAADASAVLARFEVFRDRGDEWRWRLRHRNGNVIAISGEGYTRKHDAKKGLQSVVRNAPDAEITDESLIR' A
#
# COMPACT_ATOMS: atom_id res chain seq x y z
N MET A 1 -1.99 -17.46 -19.97
CA MET A 1 -1.17 -17.06 -18.82
C MET A 1 -0.72 -15.63 -19.09
N ASP A 2 -1.63 -14.68 -18.92
CA ASP A 2 -1.32 -13.25 -18.95
C ASP A 2 -2.34 -12.61 -18.01
N ASP A 3 -1.90 -12.33 -16.78
CA ASP A 3 -2.68 -11.61 -15.79
C ASP A 3 -2.92 -10.20 -16.34
N VAL A 4 -4.16 -9.88 -16.68
CA VAL A 4 -4.57 -8.53 -17.04
C VAL A 4 -4.33 -7.63 -15.84
N GLU A 5 -3.22 -6.87 -15.85
CA GLU A 5 -3.03 -5.78 -14.90
C GLU A 5 -4.08 -4.73 -15.26
N THR A 6 -5.23 -4.77 -14.57
CA THR A 6 -6.27 -3.74 -14.64
C THR A 6 -5.65 -2.44 -14.15
N VAL A 7 -5.08 -1.69 -15.09
CA VAL A 7 -4.72 -0.29 -14.89
C VAL A 7 -6.04 0.47 -14.87
N ILE A 8 -6.55 0.78 -13.69
CA ILE A 8 -7.69 1.68 -13.56
C ILE A 8 -7.24 3.02 -14.16
N PRO A 9 -7.83 3.50 -15.26
CA PRO A 9 -7.49 4.81 -15.79
C PRO A 9 -8.15 5.85 -14.88
N VAL A 10 -7.42 6.30 -13.85
CA VAL A 10 -7.81 7.53 -13.15
C VAL A 10 -7.57 8.68 -14.12
N SER A 11 -8.66 9.28 -14.61
CA SER A 11 -8.60 10.48 -15.45
C SER A 11 -7.76 11.55 -14.77
N ALA A 12 -7.03 12.36 -15.53
CA ALA A 12 -6.16 13.41 -15.02
C ALA A 12 -6.91 14.45 -14.15
N ALA A 13 -8.24 14.56 -14.29
CA ALA A 13 -9.10 15.38 -13.43
C ALA A 13 -9.31 14.76 -12.03
N ASP A 14 -9.47 13.43 -11.94
CA ASP A 14 -9.62 12.72 -10.66
C ASP A 14 -8.29 12.60 -9.89
N ALA A 15 -7.15 12.71 -10.58
CA ALA A 15 -5.83 12.72 -9.95
C ALA A 15 -5.62 13.91 -8.99
N SER A 16 -6.33 15.03 -9.19
CA SER A 16 -6.29 16.19 -8.28
C SER A 16 -7.07 15.95 -6.98
N ALA A 17 -8.01 15.02 -6.97
CA ALA A 17 -8.78 14.62 -5.79
C ALA A 17 -8.14 13.47 -4.99
N VAL A 18 -7.13 12.77 -5.54
CA VAL A 18 -6.45 11.66 -4.86
C VAL A 18 -5.63 12.19 -3.67
N LEU A 19 -6.13 11.99 -2.45
CA LEU A 19 -5.47 12.41 -1.22
C LEU A 19 -4.21 11.60 -0.90
N ALA A 20 -4.12 10.35 -1.34
CA ALA A 20 -2.96 9.49 -1.11
C ALA A 20 -2.82 8.40 -2.19
N ARG A 21 -1.60 7.90 -2.40
CA ARG A 21 -1.30 6.81 -3.34
C ARG A 21 -0.42 5.74 -2.71
N PHE A 22 -0.66 4.48 -3.09
CA PHE A 22 0.25 3.39 -2.75
C PHE A 22 1.42 3.32 -3.74
N GLU A 23 2.61 3.06 -3.21
CA GLU A 23 3.84 2.92 -3.99
C GLU A 23 4.53 1.60 -3.60
N VAL A 24 4.75 0.71 -4.57
CA VAL A 24 5.58 -0.49 -4.39
C VAL A 24 7.01 -0.17 -4.83
N PHE A 25 7.98 -0.36 -3.94
CA PHE A 25 9.37 0.02 -4.18
C PHE A 25 10.33 -1.01 -3.59
N ARG A 26 11.58 -0.97 -4.05
CA ARG A 26 12.68 -1.74 -3.46
C ARG A 26 13.45 -0.84 -2.50
N ASP A 27 13.68 -1.32 -1.29
CA ASP A 27 14.40 -0.56 -0.27
C ASP A 27 15.93 -0.75 -0.36
N ARG A 28 16.66 -0.22 0.62
CA ARG A 28 18.13 -0.31 0.67
C ARG A 28 18.64 -1.70 1.08
N GLY A 29 17.78 -2.55 1.62
CA GLY A 29 18.08 -3.93 1.98
C GLY A 29 17.75 -4.92 0.86
N ASP A 30 17.53 -4.43 -0.36
CA ASP A 30 17.12 -5.22 -1.52
C ASP A 30 15.74 -5.89 -1.38
N GLU A 31 14.95 -5.50 -0.38
CA GLU A 31 13.60 -5.99 -0.12
C GLU A 31 12.54 -5.15 -0.84
N TRP A 32 11.49 -5.80 -1.30
CA TRP A 32 10.30 -5.15 -1.83
C TRP A 32 9.36 -4.77 -0.69
N ARG A 33 8.87 -3.53 -0.72
CA ARG A 33 7.92 -2.99 0.25
C ARG A 33 6.84 -2.20 -0.46
N TRP A 34 5.76 -1.92 0.25
CA TRP A 34 4.78 -0.92 -0.17
C TRP A 34 4.69 0.20 0.87
N ARG A 35 4.29 1.39 0.44
CA ARG A 35 3.98 2.51 1.32
C ARG A 35 2.78 3.30 0.82
N LEU A 36 2.04 3.92 1.72
CA LEU A 36 1.00 4.89 1.40
C LEU A 36 1.56 6.29 1.60
N ARG A 37 1.58 7.08 0.53
CA ARG A 37 2.05 8.47 0.54
C ARG A 37 0.88 9.41 0.35
N HIS A 38 0.66 10.28 1.33
CA HIS A 38 -0.32 11.37 1.22
C HIS A 38 0.19 12.45 0.27
N ARG A 39 -0.72 13.23 -0.32
CA ARG A 39 -0.40 14.27 -1.31
C ARG A 39 0.55 15.36 -0.78
N ASN A 40 0.60 15.57 0.53
CA ASN A 40 1.55 16.48 1.17
C ASN A 40 2.99 15.93 1.25
N GLY A 41 3.23 14.72 0.73
CA GLY A 41 4.54 14.07 0.71
C GLY A 41 4.79 13.13 1.88
N ASN A 42 3.99 13.17 2.94
CA ASN A 42 4.20 12.31 4.11
C ASN A 42 3.85 10.86 3.82
N VAL A 43 4.67 9.95 4.33
CA VAL A 43 4.36 8.51 4.36
C VAL A 43 3.52 8.26 5.60
N ILE A 44 2.32 7.70 5.42
CA ILE A 44 1.37 7.44 6.53
C ILE A 44 1.24 5.96 6.85
N ALA A 45 1.67 5.08 5.96
CA ALA A 45 1.79 3.64 6.21
C ALA A 45 2.94 3.05 5.41
N ILE A 46 3.57 2.02 5.96
CA ILE A 46 4.60 1.19 5.32
C ILE A 46 4.26 -0.27 5.59
N SER A 47 4.65 -1.16 4.68
CA SER A 47 4.60 -2.59 4.96
C SER A 47 5.45 -2.91 6.20
N GLY A 48 4.85 -3.61 7.16
CA GLY A 48 5.59 -4.10 8.34
C GLY A 48 6.70 -5.08 7.96
N GLU A 49 6.51 -5.80 6.85
CA GLU A 49 7.44 -6.79 6.33
C GLU A 49 8.13 -6.31 5.04
N GLY A 50 9.34 -6.84 4.81
CA GLY A 50 10.03 -6.81 3.52
C GLY A 50 9.83 -8.12 2.77
N TYR A 51 9.66 -8.04 1.45
CA TYR A 51 9.42 -9.20 0.60
C TYR A 51 10.59 -9.43 -0.35
N THR A 52 10.93 -10.69 -0.62
CA THR A 52 12.01 -11.00 -1.59
C THR A 52 11.60 -10.74 -3.04
N ARG A 53 10.29 -10.71 -3.34
CA ARG A 53 9.76 -10.51 -4.70
C ARG A 53 8.69 -9.41 -4.76
N LYS A 54 8.70 -8.63 -5.84
CA LYS A 54 7.74 -7.55 -6.09
C LYS A 54 6.29 -8.01 -6.06
N HIS A 55 6.01 -9.20 -6.61
CA HIS A 55 4.65 -9.73 -6.66
C HIS A 55 4.10 -10.08 -5.28
N ASP A 56 4.94 -10.53 -4.36
CA ASP A 56 4.54 -10.83 -2.98
C ASP A 56 4.19 -9.54 -2.24
N ALA A 57 4.98 -8.47 -2.43
CA ALA A 57 4.63 -7.14 -1.92
C ALA A 57 3.30 -6.61 -2.49
N LYS A 58 3.02 -6.83 -3.78
CA LYS A 58 1.73 -6.49 -4.40
C LYS A 58 0.58 -7.28 -3.77
N LYS A 59 0.75 -8.58 -3.50
CA LYS A 59 -0.27 -9.41 -2.83
C LYS A 59 -0.54 -8.92 -1.40
N GLY A 60 0.51 -8.61 -0.64
CA GLY A 60 0.39 -8.00 0.69
C GLY A 60 -0.40 -6.69 0.65
N LEU A 61 -0.07 -5.81 -0.30
CA LEU A 61 -0.80 -4.56 -0.52
C LEU A 61 -2.28 -4.80 -0.87
N GLN A 62 -2.59 -5.73 -1.78
CA GLN A 62 -3.98 -6.07 -2.12
C GLN A 62 -4.77 -6.57 -0.91
N SER A 63 -4.13 -7.32 -0.02
CA SER A 63 -4.74 -7.74 1.24
C SER A 63 -5.11 -6.54 2.12
N VAL A 64 -4.20 -5.56 2.26
CA VAL A 64 -4.47 -4.34 3.03
C VAL A 64 -5.61 -3.53 2.41
N VAL A 65 -5.57 -3.29 1.09
CA VAL A 65 -6.62 -2.54 0.39
C VAL A 65 -8.00 -3.19 0.58
N ARG A 66 -8.06 -4.53 0.59
CA ARG A 66 -9.30 -5.28 0.76
C ARG A 66 -9.83 -5.28 2.18
N ASN A 67 -8.96 -5.38 3.18
CA ASN A 67 -9.39 -5.64 4.56
C ASN A 67 -9.38 -4.38 5.46
N ALA A 68 -8.51 -3.40 5.17
CA ALA A 68 -8.36 -2.22 6.03
C ALA A 68 -9.60 -1.32 6.15
N PRO A 69 -10.43 -1.10 5.12
CA PRO A 69 -11.60 -0.23 5.23
C PRO A 69 -12.61 -0.68 6.31
N ASP A 70 -12.71 -2.00 6.53
CA ASP A 70 -13.68 -2.62 7.44
C ASP A 70 -13.01 -3.21 8.69
N ALA A 71 -11.71 -3.00 8.89
CA ALA A 71 -10.98 -3.57 10.01
C ALA A 71 -11.39 -2.92 11.34
N GLU A 72 -11.56 -3.74 12.38
CA GLU A 72 -11.80 -3.27 13.74
C GLU A 72 -10.57 -2.50 14.27
N ILE A 73 -10.82 -1.40 14.98
CA ILE A 73 -9.79 -0.59 15.64
C ILE A 73 -9.81 -0.91 17.13
N THR A 74 -8.72 -1.49 17.62
CA THR A 74 -8.52 -1.83 19.04
C THR A 74 -7.27 -1.14 19.58
N ASP A 75 -7.35 -0.67 20.83
CA ASP A 75 -6.21 -0.11 21.55
C ASP A 75 -5.57 -1.17 22.45
N GLU A 76 -4.35 -1.59 22.09
CA GLU A 76 -3.57 -2.59 22.84
C GLU A 76 -2.58 -1.93 23.83
N SER A 77 -2.69 -0.62 24.06
CA SER A 77 -1.70 0.15 24.84
C SER A 77 -1.74 -0.11 26.35
N LEU A 78 -2.74 -0.87 26.82
CA LEU A 78 -3.01 -1.12 28.23
C LEU A 78 -2.76 -2.55 28.71
N ILE A 79 -2.20 -3.43 27.87
CA ILE A 79 -1.80 -4.78 28.32
C ILE A 79 -0.47 -4.66 29.07
N ARG A 80 -0.54 -4.70 30.40
CA ARG A 80 0.60 -4.75 31.31
C ARG A 80 0.57 -6.02 32.13
#